data_AF-A0A948STE3-F1
#
_entry.id   AF-A0A948STE3-F1
#
_cell.length_a   1.000
_cell.length_b   1.000
_cell.length_c   1.000
_cell.angle_alpha   90.00
_cell.angle_beta   90.00
_cell.angle_gamma   90.00
#
_symmetry.space_group_name_H-M   'P 1'
#
loop_
_entity.id
_entity.type
_entity.pdbx_description
1 polymer ?
#
loop_
_entity_poly.entity_id
_entity_poly.type
_entity_poly.pdbx_seq_one_letter_code
_entity_poly.pdbx_strand_id
1 'polypeptide(L)'
;MGRCLWALASTAGMGTVMAFVAFGSMRAGFGTREAGAEFGGSLGQAQATAPSVDDGVIDVPAEHPSLQAALDACRDGMTVRLARGVHAGGARVLARGVTIVGAGSGETSIRGGGNGPVLTVLGDRNATVSLRGLSISGGTGRMGAGLRAEGVRLQAEDVRIAGNEGGGAWLVAADARFSACAFEGNRTAGSGGAVLGDASELSFVSCRFEGNEAASLGGAVHGAGGSASFLACTFEGNATRSGAWGGAVFGRDASVRVDGSDFARNRAIEAGGAVCVLGGTAEVSGCTFEANTSETGRGLFARGAGLRVIGSRLCGSAETAVGGEWSGEGNTFDAACFGDCDQDGTPDAEAIARGWVTDRDGNGVPDSCDPDCNMNGIADGYEIAMGFSQDLNSNGTPDFCEIRAGLVRDDNHDWVPDEVQGVARSGGPANVAPASLGAAAPAGAADGASAEFTFGTEAWAMPAAPAIEPPASFDPSRWGPGIGARPMPGGGR
;
A
#
# COMPACT_ATOMS: atom_id res chain seq x y z
N MET A 1 -25.27 -2.47 63.10
CA MET A 1 -26.74 -2.66 63.04
C MET A 1 -27.16 -2.46 61.58
N GLY A 2 -27.97 -3.27 60.91
CA GLY A 2 -28.43 -4.62 61.26
C GLY A 2 -29.71 -5.05 60.51
N ARG A 3 -29.58 -6.00 59.56
CA ARG A 3 -30.63 -6.94 59.04
C ARG A 3 -31.81 -6.32 58.25
N CYS A 4 -32.56 -7.01 57.36
CA CYS A 4 -32.44 -8.25 56.55
C CYS A 4 -33.59 -8.17 55.47
N LEU A 5 -33.97 -9.15 54.62
CA LEU A 5 -33.92 -10.64 54.64
C LEU A 5 -34.18 -11.26 53.23
N TRP A 6 -34.05 -12.59 53.10
CA TRP A 6 -34.19 -13.47 51.91
C TRP A 6 -32.90 -13.54 51.03
N ALA A 7 -32.28 -14.67 50.65
CA ALA A 7 -32.51 -16.13 50.82
C ALA A 7 -33.73 -16.72 50.05
N LEU A 8 -33.85 -18.00 49.63
CA LEU A 8 -33.12 -19.28 49.81
C LEU A 8 -33.11 -20.04 48.44
N ALA A 9 -32.28 -21.04 48.11
CA ALA A 9 -31.02 -21.56 48.63
C ALA A 9 -30.18 -22.10 47.41
N SER A 10 -29.79 -23.35 47.12
CA SER A 10 -29.59 -24.66 47.80
C SER A 10 -28.97 -25.66 46.79
N THR A 11 -28.10 -26.65 47.08
CA THR A 11 -27.15 -26.90 48.19
C THR A 11 -26.25 -28.12 47.84
N ALA A 12 -24.92 -27.97 47.89
CA ALA A 12 -23.87 -29.03 47.99
C ALA A 12 -23.68 -30.06 46.83
N GLY A 13 -22.50 -30.70 46.66
CA GLY A 13 -21.18 -30.43 47.26
C GLY A 13 -20.26 -31.66 47.43
N MET A 14 -18.93 -31.42 47.54
CA MET A 14 -17.85 -32.37 47.95
C MET A 14 -17.55 -33.56 46.99
N GLY A 15 -16.36 -34.19 46.99
CA GLY A 15 -15.10 -33.80 47.63
C GLY A 15 -14.02 -34.91 47.76
N THR A 16 -12.97 -34.82 46.92
CA THR A 16 -11.54 -35.14 47.24
C THR A 16 -11.05 -36.61 47.41
N VAL A 17 -9.73 -36.78 47.15
CA VAL A 17 -8.77 -37.84 47.57
C VAL A 17 -8.33 -38.88 46.52
N MET A 18 -7.01 -39.10 46.45
CA MET A 18 -6.26 -39.97 45.54
C MET A 18 -6.23 -41.46 45.96
N ALA A 19 -5.84 -42.34 45.01
CA ALA A 19 -4.93 -43.46 45.30
C ALA A 19 -4.08 -43.83 44.06
N PHE A 20 -2.82 -44.20 44.28
CA PHE A 20 -1.94 -44.89 43.32
C PHE A 20 -2.20 -46.40 43.32
N VAL A 21 -1.83 -47.11 42.24
CA VAL A 21 -0.88 -48.26 42.20
C VAL A 21 -0.97 -48.96 40.84
N ALA A 22 0.15 -49.50 40.34
CA ALA A 22 0.24 -50.20 39.06
C ALA A 22 0.59 -51.70 39.23
N PHE A 23 -0.05 -52.56 38.42
CA PHE A 23 0.30 -53.96 38.05
C PHE A 23 -0.73 -54.37 36.95
N GLY A 24 -0.49 -55.29 36.01
CA GLY A 24 0.73 -56.03 35.66
C GLY A 24 0.42 -57.14 34.64
N SER A 25 1.32 -57.33 33.66
CA SER A 25 1.39 -58.40 32.63
C SER A 25 0.53 -59.67 32.77
N MET A 26 -0.08 -60.11 31.66
CA MET A 26 0.00 -61.54 31.28
C MET A 26 -0.12 -61.80 29.76
N ARG A 27 0.46 -62.92 29.30
CA ARG A 27 0.54 -63.36 27.89
C ARG A 27 -0.43 -64.50 27.61
N ALA A 28 -1.07 -64.49 26.43
CA ALA A 28 -1.34 -65.69 25.62
C ALA A 28 -1.58 -65.26 24.14
N GLY A 29 -1.08 -65.93 23.10
CA GLY A 29 -0.05 -66.97 23.09
C GLY A 29 -0.45 -68.33 22.53
N PHE A 30 -1.12 -68.39 21.38
CA PHE A 30 -1.14 -69.58 20.51
C PHE A 30 -1.26 -69.18 19.04
N GLY A 31 -0.80 -70.04 18.13
CA GLY A 31 -0.93 -69.83 16.69
C GLY A 31 -0.65 -71.12 15.92
N THR A 32 -1.11 -71.15 14.67
CA THR A 32 -0.91 -72.26 13.73
C THR A 32 -0.36 -71.71 12.42
N ARG A 33 0.68 -72.37 11.89
CA ARG A 33 1.17 -72.12 10.52
C ARG A 33 0.23 -72.79 9.53
N GLU A 34 0.01 -72.14 8.40
CA GLU A 34 0.13 -72.80 7.09
C GLU A 34 0.62 -71.77 6.06
N ALA A 35 0.99 -72.22 4.85
CA ALA A 35 1.92 -71.48 4.00
C ALA A 35 1.48 -71.35 2.54
N GLY A 36 2.01 -70.32 1.88
CA GLY A 36 2.20 -70.31 0.42
C GLY A 36 1.13 -69.59 -0.41
N ALA A 37 1.40 -68.33 -0.73
CA ALA A 37 1.17 -67.78 -2.08
C ALA A 37 1.96 -66.48 -2.23
N GLU A 38 3.02 -66.47 -3.04
CA GLU A 38 3.56 -65.23 -3.58
C GLU A 38 2.62 -64.75 -4.69
N PHE A 39 2.10 -63.53 -4.58
CA PHE A 39 1.56 -62.81 -5.72
C PHE A 39 2.11 -61.38 -5.71
N GLY A 40 3.05 -61.10 -6.62
CA GLY A 40 3.53 -59.77 -6.90
C GLY A 40 2.45 -58.93 -7.58
N GLY A 41 1.60 -58.28 -6.77
CA GLY A 41 0.64 -57.29 -7.23
C GLY A 41 1.10 -55.89 -6.83
N SER A 42 1.31 -54.99 -7.80
CA SER A 42 1.64 -53.60 -7.50
C SER A 42 0.44 -52.91 -6.86
N LEU A 43 0.51 -52.66 -5.55
CA LEU A 43 -0.35 -51.71 -4.84
C LEU A 43 -0.01 -50.28 -5.28
N GLY A 44 -0.36 -49.96 -6.52
CA GLY A 44 -0.51 -48.57 -6.94
C GLY A 44 -1.56 -47.94 -6.03
N GLN A 45 -1.20 -46.84 -5.36
CA GLN A 45 -2.13 -46.08 -4.54
C GLN A 45 -3.13 -45.34 -5.44
N ALA A 46 -4.10 -46.08 -5.97
CA ALA A 46 -5.32 -45.51 -6.47
C ALA A 46 -6.04 -44.87 -5.27
N GLN A 47 -5.79 -43.58 -5.04
CA GLN A 47 -6.67 -42.78 -4.20
C GLN A 47 -8.07 -42.90 -4.79
N ALA A 48 -8.97 -43.53 -4.04
CA ALA A 48 -10.36 -43.63 -4.43
C ALA A 48 -10.98 -42.23 -4.29
N THR A 49 -10.89 -41.44 -5.36
CA THR A 49 -11.76 -40.27 -5.54
C THR A 49 -13.18 -40.78 -5.52
N ALA A 50 -13.90 -40.46 -4.44
CA ALA A 50 -15.34 -40.63 -4.44
C ALA A 50 -15.88 -39.80 -5.61
N PRO A 51 -16.81 -40.32 -6.44
CA PRO A 51 -17.44 -39.50 -7.46
C PRO A 51 -18.14 -38.36 -6.75
N SER A 52 -17.73 -37.12 -7.00
CA SER A 52 -18.37 -35.97 -6.38
C SER A 52 -19.84 -35.92 -6.80
N VAL A 53 -20.68 -35.59 -5.81
CA VAL A 53 -22.06 -35.18 -6.10
C VAL A 53 -21.94 -33.86 -6.86
N ASP A 54 -22.64 -33.73 -7.98
CA ASP A 54 -22.70 -32.49 -8.78
C ASP A 54 -23.55 -31.44 -8.02
N ASP A 55 -23.01 -30.94 -6.91
CA ASP A 55 -23.66 -30.01 -5.97
C ASP A 55 -23.40 -28.53 -6.32
N GLY A 56 -22.64 -28.29 -7.39
CA GLY A 56 -22.26 -26.97 -7.88
C GLY A 56 -20.95 -26.42 -7.29
N VAL A 57 -20.28 -27.17 -6.41
CA VAL A 57 -18.99 -26.82 -5.80
C VAL A 57 -17.87 -27.69 -6.36
N ILE A 58 -16.65 -27.16 -6.41
CA ILE A 58 -15.41 -27.91 -6.68
C ILE A 58 -14.38 -27.58 -5.60
N ASP A 59 -14.01 -28.54 -4.78
CA ASP A 59 -13.02 -28.37 -3.70
C ASP A 59 -11.57 -28.54 -4.18
N VAL A 60 -10.72 -27.56 -3.86
CA VAL A 60 -9.27 -27.56 -4.15
C VAL A 60 -8.48 -27.56 -2.84
N PRO A 61 -7.58 -28.53 -2.59
CA PRO A 61 -7.06 -29.53 -3.54
C PRO A 61 -7.80 -30.90 -3.53
N ALA A 62 -8.98 -31.00 -2.94
CA ALA A 62 -9.60 -32.30 -2.61
C ALA A 62 -10.13 -33.09 -3.83
N GLU A 63 -10.73 -32.39 -4.81
CA GLU A 63 -11.18 -32.98 -6.08
C GLU A 63 -10.20 -32.68 -7.22
N HIS A 64 -9.70 -31.46 -7.28
CA HIS A 64 -8.76 -31.01 -8.31
C HIS A 64 -7.46 -30.50 -7.67
N PRO A 65 -6.27 -30.95 -8.14
CA PRO A 65 -4.99 -30.65 -7.48
C PRO A 65 -4.48 -29.21 -7.68
N SER A 66 -5.17 -28.39 -8.48
CA SER A 66 -4.83 -26.99 -8.70
C SER A 66 -6.06 -26.15 -9.07
N LEU A 67 -5.99 -24.85 -8.78
CA LEU A 67 -7.04 -23.89 -9.14
C LEU A 67 -7.33 -23.88 -10.65
N GLN A 68 -6.32 -23.97 -11.52
CA GLN A 68 -6.56 -24.02 -12.96
C GLN A 68 -7.31 -25.30 -13.37
N ALA A 69 -6.94 -26.46 -12.80
CA ALA A 69 -7.64 -27.72 -13.11
C ALA A 69 -9.10 -27.70 -12.66
N ALA A 70 -9.42 -27.02 -11.56
CA ALA A 70 -10.80 -26.78 -11.12
C ALA A 70 -11.55 -25.82 -12.06
N LEU A 71 -10.92 -24.72 -12.47
CA LEU A 71 -11.50 -23.75 -13.41
C LEU A 71 -11.73 -24.31 -14.81
N ASP A 72 -10.88 -25.24 -15.27
CA ASP A 72 -11.02 -25.91 -16.56
C ASP A 72 -12.18 -26.93 -16.56
N ALA A 73 -12.51 -27.51 -15.39
CA ALA A 73 -13.66 -28.38 -15.18
C ALA A 73 -14.95 -27.60 -14.83
N CYS A 74 -14.82 -26.37 -14.36
CA CYS A 74 -15.89 -25.51 -13.90
C CYS A 74 -16.92 -25.21 -15.01
N ARG A 75 -18.19 -25.52 -14.75
CA ARG A 75 -19.32 -25.09 -15.58
C ARG A 75 -19.79 -23.70 -15.17
N ASP A 76 -20.66 -23.13 -16.00
CA ASP A 76 -21.22 -21.80 -15.80
C ASP A 76 -22.00 -21.72 -14.47
N GLY A 77 -21.69 -20.71 -13.65
CA GLY A 77 -22.31 -20.48 -12.34
C GLY A 77 -21.80 -21.34 -11.17
N MET A 78 -20.85 -22.26 -11.39
CA MET A 78 -20.28 -23.08 -10.30
C MET A 78 -19.35 -22.30 -9.35
N THR A 79 -19.13 -22.87 -8.17
CA THR A 79 -18.24 -22.33 -7.12
C THR A 79 -16.97 -23.17 -6.97
N VAL A 80 -15.80 -22.58 -7.13
CA VAL A 80 -14.51 -23.21 -6.77
C VAL A 80 -14.17 -22.82 -5.34
N ARG A 81 -14.10 -23.79 -4.42
CA ARG A 81 -13.76 -23.57 -3.01
C ARG A 81 -12.29 -23.96 -2.77
N LEU A 82 -11.53 -22.99 -2.28
CA LEU A 82 -10.11 -23.13 -1.97
C LEU A 82 -9.93 -23.43 -0.48
N ALA A 83 -9.23 -24.52 -0.16
CA ALA A 83 -8.82 -24.82 1.21
C ALA A 83 -7.88 -23.74 1.80
N ARG A 84 -7.74 -23.76 3.13
CA ARG A 84 -6.75 -22.96 3.87
C ARG A 84 -5.33 -23.27 3.38
N GLY A 85 -4.47 -22.26 3.31
CA GLY A 85 -3.06 -22.38 2.90
C GLY A 85 -2.73 -21.66 1.59
N VAL A 86 -1.54 -21.96 1.05
CA VAL A 86 -0.99 -21.31 -0.15
C VAL A 86 -1.20 -22.18 -1.38
N HIS A 87 -2.04 -21.71 -2.30
CA HIS A 87 -2.24 -22.28 -3.63
C HIS A 87 -1.23 -21.64 -4.57
N ALA A 88 -0.21 -22.42 -4.97
CA ALA A 88 0.87 -21.94 -5.83
C ALA A 88 0.51 -21.96 -7.31
N GLY A 89 0.89 -20.91 -8.04
CA GLY A 89 0.63 -20.74 -9.45
C GLY A 89 -0.42 -19.67 -9.73
N GLY A 90 -0.30 -19.02 -10.88
CA GLY A 90 -1.35 -18.14 -11.39
C GLY A 90 -2.47 -18.91 -12.10
N ALA A 91 -3.63 -18.30 -12.25
CA ALA A 91 -4.81 -18.92 -12.88
C ALA A 91 -5.52 -17.96 -13.85
N ARG A 92 -6.17 -18.55 -14.86
CA ARG A 92 -7.01 -17.86 -15.85
C ARG A 92 -8.47 -18.25 -15.64
N VAL A 93 -9.30 -17.27 -15.28
CA VAL A 93 -10.74 -17.42 -15.17
C VAL A 93 -11.38 -16.93 -16.46
N LEU A 94 -12.26 -17.75 -17.05
CA LEU A 94 -13.16 -17.31 -18.11
C LEU A 94 -14.46 -16.81 -17.48
N ALA A 95 -15.00 -15.69 -17.94
CA ALA A 95 -16.20 -15.08 -17.35
C ALA A 95 -17.47 -15.90 -17.66
N ARG A 96 -17.68 -16.95 -16.88
CA ARG A 96 -18.81 -17.90 -16.95
C ARG A 96 -19.68 -17.87 -15.69
N GLY A 97 -19.64 -16.78 -14.91
CA GLY A 97 -20.38 -16.68 -13.66
C GLY A 97 -19.71 -17.38 -12.48
N VAL A 98 -18.43 -17.76 -12.63
CA VAL A 98 -17.68 -18.53 -11.64
C VAL A 98 -17.49 -17.73 -10.35
N THR A 99 -17.73 -18.38 -9.21
CA THR A 99 -17.40 -17.86 -7.89
C THR A 99 -16.18 -18.59 -7.34
N ILE A 100 -15.19 -17.88 -6.81
CA ILE A 100 -14.01 -18.46 -6.14
C ILE A 100 -14.06 -18.03 -4.67
N VAL A 101 -14.05 -18.99 -3.75
CA VAL A 101 -14.17 -18.76 -2.31
C VAL A 101 -13.00 -19.39 -1.57
N GLY A 102 -12.20 -18.59 -0.87
CA GLY A 102 -11.24 -19.08 0.12
C GLY A 102 -11.83 -19.13 1.54
N ALA A 103 -11.03 -19.55 2.51
CA ALA A 103 -11.46 -19.66 3.91
C ALA A 103 -11.44 -18.31 4.67
N GLY A 104 -10.89 -17.25 4.06
CA GLY A 104 -10.69 -15.91 4.62
C GLY A 104 -9.43 -15.27 4.04
N SER A 105 -9.40 -13.95 3.90
CA SER A 105 -8.28 -13.23 3.25
C SER A 105 -6.91 -13.41 3.91
N GLY A 106 -6.88 -13.74 5.21
CA GLY A 106 -5.67 -14.13 5.94
C GLY A 106 -5.36 -15.64 5.97
N GLU A 107 -6.26 -16.49 5.47
CA GLU A 107 -6.16 -17.95 5.58
C GLU A 107 -5.89 -18.68 4.26
N THR A 108 -6.36 -18.14 3.14
CA THR A 108 -6.20 -18.73 1.80
C THR A 108 -5.49 -17.73 0.89
N SER A 109 -4.29 -18.08 0.39
CA SER A 109 -3.56 -17.25 -0.57
C SER A 109 -3.36 -17.96 -1.90
N ILE A 110 -3.69 -17.28 -3.00
CA ILE A 110 -3.20 -17.60 -4.34
C ILE A 110 -1.85 -16.88 -4.49
N ARG A 111 -0.78 -17.62 -4.80
CA ARG A 111 0.58 -17.05 -4.92
C ARG A 111 1.15 -17.25 -6.33
N GLY A 112 1.41 -16.14 -7.01
CA GLY A 112 2.05 -16.11 -8.32
C GLY A 112 3.46 -16.69 -8.29
N GLY A 113 3.85 -17.31 -9.41
CA GLY A 113 5.19 -17.83 -9.64
C GLY A 113 6.17 -16.79 -10.20
N GLY A 114 5.94 -15.49 -9.95
CA GLY A 114 6.78 -14.41 -10.45
C GLY A 114 6.90 -14.31 -11.98
N ASN A 115 5.84 -14.67 -12.72
CA ASN A 115 5.80 -14.66 -14.19
C ASN A 115 4.44 -14.17 -14.72
N GLY A 116 4.15 -12.87 -14.55
CA GLY A 116 2.89 -12.27 -14.99
C GLY A 116 1.81 -12.16 -13.90
N PRO A 117 0.56 -11.80 -14.29
CA PRO A 117 -0.57 -11.68 -13.38
C PRO A 117 -0.87 -12.97 -12.60
N VAL A 118 -1.16 -12.87 -11.31
CA VAL A 118 -1.57 -14.04 -10.49
C VAL A 118 -2.95 -14.54 -10.93
N LEU A 119 -3.92 -13.63 -11.12
CA LEU A 119 -5.26 -13.99 -11.59
C LEU A 119 -5.61 -13.18 -12.85
N THR A 120 -5.99 -13.87 -13.92
CA THR A 120 -6.38 -13.25 -15.20
C THR A 120 -7.82 -13.61 -15.53
N VAL A 121 -8.73 -12.64 -15.42
CA VAL A 121 -10.18 -12.78 -15.63
C VAL A 121 -10.56 -12.19 -16.98
N LEU A 122 -11.00 -13.02 -17.93
CA LEU A 122 -11.29 -12.61 -19.31
C LEU A 122 -12.67 -13.08 -19.77
N GLY A 123 -13.40 -12.24 -20.49
CA GLY A 123 -14.67 -12.62 -21.10
C GLY A 123 -15.51 -11.40 -21.47
N ASP A 124 -16.81 -11.45 -21.15
CA ASP A 124 -17.76 -10.38 -21.43
C ASP A 124 -18.46 -9.88 -20.15
N ARG A 125 -19.28 -8.83 -20.29
CA ARG A 125 -20.09 -8.27 -19.20
C ARG A 125 -21.40 -9.03 -18.96
N ASN A 126 -21.69 -10.13 -19.66
CA ASN A 126 -22.94 -10.89 -19.50
C ASN A 126 -22.93 -11.73 -18.22
N ALA A 127 -21.77 -12.29 -17.85
CA ALA A 127 -21.58 -13.00 -16.59
C ALA A 127 -20.79 -12.15 -15.56
N THR A 128 -20.88 -12.52 -14.28
CA THR A 128 -20.14 -11.86 -13.18
C THR A 128 -19.22 -12.87 -12.51
N VAL A 129 -17.93 -12.57 -12.45
CA VAL A 129 -16.96 -13.38 -11.69
C VAL A 129 -16.88 -12.85 -10.27
N SER A 130 -17.00 -13.74 -9.28
CA SER A 130 -16.99 -13.38 -7.85
C SER A 130 -15.76 -13.97 -7.16
N LEU A 131 -15.04 -13.16 -6.39
CA LEU A 131 -13.88 -13.55 -5.58
C LEU A 131 -14.17 -13.27 -4.11
N ARG A 132 -14.01 -14.26 -3.22
CA ARG A 132 -14.33 -14.11 -1.80
C ARG A 132 -13.30 -14.72 -0.87
N GLY A 133 -12.98 -14.04 0.23
CA GLY A 133 -12.22 -14.60 1.35
C GLY A 133 -10.85 -15.15 0.98
N LEU A 134 -10.04 -14.40 0.24
CA LEU A 134 -8.73 -14.86 -0.26
C LEU A 134 -7.71 -13.73 -0.48
N SER A 135 -6.42 -14.06 -0.44
CA SER A 135 -5.34 -13.14 -0.83
C SER A 135 -4.70 -13.47 -2.18
N ILE A 136 -4.20 -12.44 -2.86
CA ILE A 136 -3.52 -12.51 -4.17
C ILE A 136 -2.16 -11.82 -4.03
N SER A 137 -1.06 -12.59 -4.15
CA SER A 137 0.30 -12.09 -3.92
C SER A 137 1.35 -12.75 -4.82
N GLY A 138 2.55 -12.16 -4.92
CA GLY A 138 3.67 -12.74 -5.67
C GLY A 138 3.53 -12.64 -7.19
N GLY A 139 2.65 -11.79 -7.67
CA GLY A 139 2.59 -11.38 -9.07
C GLY A 139 3.77 -10.49 -9.45
N THR A 140 4.25 -10.64 -10.68
CA THR A 140 5.25 -9.74 -11.28
C THR A 140 4.83 -9.32 -12.68
N GLY A 141 5.09 -8.08 -13.08
CA GLY A 141 4.72 -7.60 -14.40
C GLY A 141 4.97 -6.10 -14.57
N ARG A 142 4.29 -5.52 -15.57
CA ARG A 142 4.33 -4.07 -15.83
C ARG A 142 3.16 -3.33 -15.20
N MET A 143 1.94 -3.88 -15.34
CA MET A 143 0.67 -3.38 -14.81
C MET A 143 -0.25 -4.57 -14.56
N GLY A 144 -1.04 -4.56 -13.47
CA GLY A 144 -1.98 -5.62 -13.11
C GLY A 144 -1.33 -6.95 -12.69
N ALA A 145 -0.23 -6.90 -11.95
CA ALA A 145 0.53 -8.08 -11.55
C ALA A 145 -0.21 -8.97 -10.52
N GLY A 146 -1.06 -8.43 -9.65
CA GLY A 146 -1.96 -9.25 -8.83
C GLY A 146 -3.12 -9.80 -9.67
N LEU A 147 -4.00 -8.91 -10.12
CA LEU A 147 -5.26 -9.22 -10.79
C LEU A 147 -5.39 -8.45 -12.11
N ARG A 148 -5.56 -9.14 -13.24
CA ARG A 148 -6.01 -8.51 -14.50
C ARG A 148 -7.45 -8.91 -14.79
N ALA A 149 -8.32 -7.94 -15.06
CA ALA A 149 -9.70 -8.17 -15.50
C ALA A 149 -10.03 -7.34 -16.74
N GLU A 150 -10.55 -7.96 -17.80
CA GLU A 150 -10.74 -7.31 -19.09
C GLU A 150 -12.09 -7.68 -19.73
N GLY A 151 -12.94 -6.67 -19.94
CA GLY A 151 -14.27 -6.80 -20.54
C GLY A 151 -15.38 -7.37 -19.64
N VAL A 152 -15.11 -7.61 -18.35
CA VAL A 152 -15.96 -8.42 -17.44
C VAL A 152 -16.74 -7.61 -16.40
N ARG A 153 -17.73 -8.26 -15.77
CA ARG A 153 -18.19 -7.88 -14.43
C ARG A 153 -17.42 -8.66 -13.36
N LEU A 154 -16.88 -7.93 -12.38
CA LEU A 154 -16.10 -8.46 -11.26
C LEU A 154 -16.71 -8.02 -9.94
N GLN A 155 -16.84 -8.96 -9.00
CA GLN A 155 -17.17 -8.69 -7.59
C GLN A 155 -16.09 -9.30 -6.69
N ALA A 156 -15.60 -8.53 -5.71
CA ALA A 156 -14.60 -8.96 -4.74
C ALA A 156 -15.04 -8.59 -3.31
N GLU A 157 -15.01 -9.55 -2.40
CA GLU A 157 -15.49 -9.43 -1.01
C GLU A 157 -14.51 -10.11 -0.05
N ASP A 158 -13.96 -9.40 0.94
CA ASP A 158 -12.81 -9.90 1.75
C ASP A 158 -11.67 -10.43 0.85
N VAL A 159 -11.15 -9.57 -0.04
CA VAL A 159 -10.02 -9.90 -0.92
C VAL A 159 -8.83 -9.01 -0.62
N ARG A 160 -7.68 -9.64 -0.36
CA ARG A 160 -6.41 -8.98 -0.01
C ARG A 160 -5.41 -9.08 -1.17
N ILE A 161 -5.25 -8.03 -1.96
CA ILE A 161 -4.27 -7.97 -3.06
C ILE A 161 -3.02 -7.28 -2.53
N ALA A 162 -1.93 -8.03 -2.29
CA ALA A 162 -0.78 -7.51 -1.56
C ALA A 162 0.58 -7.96 -2.11
N GLY A 163 1.56 -7.05 -2.08
CA GLY A 163 2.96 -7.32 -2.42
C GLY A 163 3.16 -7.80 -3.87
N ASN A 164 2.49 -7.16 -4.83
CA ASN A 164 2.63 -7.45 -6.26
C ASN A 164 3.46 -6.37 -6.96
N GLU A 165 4.45 -6.80 -7.76
CA GLU A 165 5.38 -5.92 -8.49
C GLU A 165 4.90 -5.73 -9.93
N GLY A 166 4.60 -4.49 -10.34
CA GLY A 166 3.71 -4.21 -11.47
C GLY A 166 2.25 -4.00 -11.07
N GLY A 167 1.98 -3.68 -9.81
CA GLY A 167 0.70 -3.19 -9.31
C GLY A 167 -0.33 -4.26 -8.96
N GLY A 168 -1.27 -3.90 -8.08
CA GLY A 168 -2.27 -4.80 -7.52
C GLY A 168 -3.27 -5.30 -8.55
N ALA A 169 -4.01 -4.40 -9.21
CA ALA A 169 -5.01 -4.75 -10.21
C ALA A 169 -4.94 -3.88 -11.48
N TRP A 170 -5.27 -4.45 -12.64
CA TRP A 170 -5.51 -3.73 -13.90
C TRP A 170 -6.84 -4.16 -14.49
N LEU A 171 -7.74 -3.19 -14.63
CA LEU A 171 -9.14 -3.33 -14.96
C LEU A 171 -9.39 -2.56 -16.27
N VAL A 172 -9.76 -3.27 -17.33
CA VAL A 172 -9.92 -2.71 -18.68
C VAL A 172 -11.35 -2.98 -19.17
N ALA A 173 -12.09 -1.92 -19.47
CA ALA A 173 -13.50 -1.98 -19.86
C ALA A 173 -14.37 -2.86 -18.93
N ALA A 174 -14.13 -2.83 -17.62
CA ALA A 174 -14.83 -3.63 -16.61
C ALA A 174 -15.92 -2.85 -15.84
N ASP A 175 -16.86 -3.56 -15.22
CA ASP A 175 -17.68 -3.10 -14.08
C ASP A 175 -17.19 -3.89 -12.86
N ALA A 176 -16.41 -3.25 -11.99
CA ALA A 176 -15.62 -3.91 -10.97
C ALA A 176 -15.91 -3.33 -9.59
N ARG A 177 -16.35 -4.20 -8.67
CA ARG A 177 -16.84 -3.82 -7.34
C ARG A 177 -16.08 -4.56 -6.26
N PHE A 178 -15.55 -3.81 -5.31
CA PHE A 178 -14.75 -4.30 -4.19
C PHE A 178 -15.41 -3.85 -2.89
N SER A 179 -15.63 -4.78 -1.97
CA SER A 179 -16.23 -4.52 -0.65
C SER A 179 -15.40 -5.18 0.44
N ALA A 180 -15.03 -4.43 1.48
CA ALA A 180 -14.13 -4.93 2.54
C ALA A 180 -12.81 -5.54 2.00
N CYS A 181 -12.26 -4.97 0.92
CA CYS A 181 -11.04 -5.44 0.29
C CYS A 181 -9.82 -4.60 0.70
N ALA A 182 -8.64 -5.22 0.70
CA ALA A 182 -7.39 -4.59 1.07
C ALA A 182 -6.39 -4.63 -0.10
N PHE A 183 -5.78 -3.48 -0.41
CA PHE A 183 -4.70 -3.34 -1.37
C PHE A 183 -3.47 -2.82 -0.64
N GLU A 184 -2.44 -3.65 -0.48
CA GLU A 184 -1.32 -3.34 0.42
C GLU A 184 0.06 -3.56 -0.20
N GLY A 185 0.92 -2.54 -0.15
CA GLY A 185 2.32 -2.65 -0.58
C GLY A 185 2.50 -3.06 -2.05
N ASN A 186 1.51 -2.81 -2.92
CA ASN A 186 1.64 -3.10 -4.35
C ASN A 186 2.38 -1.95 -5.04
N ARG A 187 3.36 -2.28 -5.87
CA ARG A 187 4.27 -1.29 -6.48
C ARG A 187 4.25 -1.40 -8.00
N THR A 188 4.29 -0.29 -8.72
CA THR A 188 4.29 -0.31 -10.19
C THR A 188 5.28 0.68 -10.82
N ALA A 189 5.88 0.27 -11.93
CA ALA A 189 6.68 1.12 -12.81
C ALA A 189 5.82 1.98 -13.76
N GLY A 190 4.49 1.90 -13.67
CA GLY A 190 3.54 2.74 -14.40
C GLY A 190 2.67 3.58 -13.45
N SER A 191 1.35 3.45 -13.60
CA SER A 191 0.33 4.16 -12.83
C SER A 191 -0.62 3.19 -12.14
N GLY A 192 -1.23 3.59 -11.01
CA GLY A 192 -2.13 2.74 -10.24
C GLY A 192 -1.40 1.63 -9.48
N GLY A 193 -0.73 1.97 -8.38
CA GLY A 193 0.01 0.99 -7.57
C GLY A 193 -0.90 -0.10 -7.00
N ALA A 194 -2.05 0.29 -6.44
CA ALA A 194 -3.12 -0.63 -6.07
C ALA A 194 -3.98 -1.02 -7.28
N VAL A 195 -4.52 -0.06 -8.03
CA VAL A 195 -5.48 -0.29 -9.12
C VAL A 195 -5.27 0.66 -10.30
N LEU A 196 -5.19 0.11 -11.50
CA LEU A 196 -5.29 0.83 -12.76
C LEU A 196 -6.63 0.51 -13.44
N GLY A 197 -7.49 1.51 -13.62
CA GLY A 197 -8.76 1.41 -14.33
C GLY A 197 -8.75 2.18 -15.65
N ASP A 198 -9.01 1.48 -16.75
CA ASP A 198 -9.10 2.04 -18.11
C ASP A 198 -10.49 1.78 -18.69
N ALA A 199 -11.19 2.83 -19.10
CA ALA A 199 -12.58 2.82 -19.60
C ALA A 199 -13.56 1.97 -18.75
N SER A 200 -13.36 1.97 -17.43
CA SER A 200 -14.02 1.06 -16.48
C SER A 200 -14.87 1.82 -15.46
N GLU A 201 -15.90 1.14 -14.96
CA GLU A 201 -16.73 1.58 -13.84
C GLU A 201 -16.24 0.90 -12.56
N LEU A 202 -15.66 1.67 -11.65
CA LEU A 202 -15.07 1.16 -10.41
C LEU A 202 -15.88 1.56 -9.18
N SER A 203 -16.08 0.62 -8.26
CA SER A 203 -16.71 0.89 -6.97
C SER A 203 -15.99 0.19 -5.82
N PHE A 204 -15.66 0.96 -4.79
CA PHE A 204 -14.96 0.50 -3.59
C PHE A 204 -15.77 0.93 -2.36
N VAL A 205 -16.10 -0.04 -1.51
CA VAL A 205 -16.87 0.18 -0.27
C VAL A 205 -16.10 -0.43 0.89
N SER A 206 -15.81 0.35 1.93
CA SER A 206 -15.05 -0.11 3.10
C SER A 206 -13.70 -0.77 2.75
N CYS A 207 -13.02 -0.26 1.72
CA CYS A 207 -11.75 -0.81 1.23
C CYS A 207 -10.56 -0.01 1.77
N ARG A 208 -9.45 -0.71 2.06
CA ARG A 208 -8.18 -0.12 2.53
C ARG A 208 -7.14 -0.16 1.42
N PHE A 209 -6.43 0.96 1.24
CA PHE A 209 -5.32 1.13 0.31
C PHE A 209 -4.12 1.61 1.13
N GLU A 210 -3.16 0.73 1.41
CA GLU A 210 -2.01 1.02 2.28
C GLU A 210 -0.68 0.88 1.52
N GLY A 211 0.18 1.89 1.59
CA GLY A 211 1.58 1.81 1.14
C GLY A 211 1.77 1.41 -0.33
N ASN A 212 0.76 1.65 -1.19
CA ASN A 212 0.86 1.35 -2.61
C ASN A 212 1.62 2.46 -3.34
N GLU A 213 2.39 2.08 -4.36
CA GLU A 213 3.38 2.98 -4.95
C GLU A 213 3.36 2.93 -6.48
N ALA A 214 3.27 4.09 -7.12
CA ALA A 214 3.31 4.21 -8.58
C ALA A 214 4.45 5.12 -9.05
N ALA A 215 5.17 4.71 -10.09
CA ALA A 215 6.22 5.57 -10.65
C ALA A 215 5.67 6.89 -11.21
N SER A 216 4.48 6.88 -11.83
CA SER A 216 3.99 7.98 -12.66
C SER A 216 2.71 8.70 -12.18
N LEU A 217 1.62 7.98 -11.84
CA LEU A 217 0.33 8.60 -11.48
C LEU A 217 -0.50 7.66 -10.60
N GLY A 218 -1.23 8.20 -9.62
CA GLY A 218 -2.16 7.42 -8.79
C GLY A 218 -1.44 6.35 -7.96
N GLY A 219 -0.83 6.75 -6.84
CA GLY A 219 -0.05 5.82 -6.00
C GLY A 219 -0.86 4.61 -5.53
N ALA A 220 -2.11 4.83 -5.11
CA ALA A 220 -3.10 3.76 -5.03
C ALA A 220 -3.81 3.56 -6.37
N VAL A 221 -4.66 4.50 -6.79
CA VAL A 221 -5.63 4.29 -7.89
C VAL A 221 -5.43 5.29 -9.03
N HIS A 222 -5.33 4.80 -10.26
CA HIS A 222 -5.43 5.61 -11.48
C HIS A 222 -6.67 5.20 -12.27
N GLY A 223 -7.62 6.12 -12.47
CA GLY A 223 -8.76 5.96 -13.37
C GLY A 223 -8.63 6.82 -14.62
N ALA A 224 -8.88 6.24 -15.80
CA ALA A 224 -8.91 6.94 -17.08
C ALA A 224 -10.22 6.68 -17.85
N GLY A 225 -10.92 7.74 -18.26
CA GLY A 225 -12.05 7.65 -19.19
C GLY A 225 -13.27 6.83 -18.71
N GLY A 226 -13.51 6.78 -17.40
CA GLY A 226 -14.59 6.00 -16.77
C GLY A 226 -15.04 6.61 -15.44
N SER A 227 -15.56 5.79 -14.52
CA SER A 227 -15.93 6.24 -13.18
C SER A 227 -15.14 5.53 -12.07
N ALA A 228 -14.92 6.23 -10.96
CA ALA A 228 -14.35 5.66 -9.75
C ALA A 228 -15.10 6.19 -8.52
N SER A 229 -15.76 5.29 -7.80
CA SER A 229 -16.51 5.58 -6.58
C SER A 229 -15.88 4.93 -5.36
N PHE A 230 -15.69 5.73 -4.30
CA PHE A 230 -15.11 5.32 -3.03
C PHE A 230 -16.04 5.73 -1.90
N LEU A 231 -16.44 4.78 -1.06
CA LEU A 231 -17.33 4.98 0.08
C LEU A 231 -16.72 4.33 1.33
N ALA A 232 -16.59 5.07 2.43
CA ALA A 232 -16.01 4.58 3.68
C ALA A 232 -14.62 3.92 3.51
N CYS A 233 -13.81 4.40 2.57
CA CYS A 233 -12.51 3.83 2.24
C CYS A 233 -11.37 4.55 2.97
N THR A 234 -10.25 3.86 3.18
CA THR A 234 -9.05 4.42 3.82
C THR A 234 -7.87 4.36 2.85
N PHE A 235 -7.22 5.50 2.63
CA PHE A 235 -6.02 5.64 1.82
C PHE A 235 -4.86 6.10 2.70
N GLU A 236 -3.92 5.21 2.97
CA GLU A 236 -2.83 5.44 3.91
C GLU A 236 -1.45 5.26 3.27
N GLY A 237 -0.59 6.28 3.35
CA GLY A 237 0.81 6.18 2.95
C GLY A 237 1.06 5.83 1.47
N ASN A 238 0.07 6.03 0.59
CA ASN A 238 0.23 5.74 -0.83
C ASN A 238 1.03 6.84 -1.51
N ALA A 239 1.95 6.46 -2.41
CA ALA A 239 3.00 7.36 -2.87
C ALA A 239 3.24 7.29 -4.39
N THR A 240 3.83 8.37 -4.91
CA THR A 240 4.34 8.41 -6.28
C THR A 240 5.80 8.87 -6.33
N ARG A 241 6.58 8.41 -7.33
CA ARG A 241 8.05 8.59 -7.34
C ARG A 241 8.60 9.69 -8.25
N SER A 242 8.00 10.00 -9.39
CA SER A 242 8.67 10.81 -10.43
C SER A 242 7.71 11.64 -11.27
N GLY A 243 7.76 12.97 -11.14
CA GLY A 243 6.99 13.92 -11.96
C GLY A 243 5.48 13.67 -11.92
N ALA A 244 4.97 13.34 -10.73
CA ALA A 244 3.76 12.54 -10.57
C ALA A 244 2.63 13.24 -9.79
N TRP A 245 1.40 12.96 -10.20
CA TRP A 245 0.16 13.50 -9.63
C TRP A 245 -0.72 12.43 -8.98
N GLY A 246 -1.44 12.81 -7.91
CA GLY A 246 -2.38 11.93 -7.21
C GLY A 246 -1.66 10.87 -6.37
N GLY A 247 -1.24 11.21 -5.15
CA GLY A 247 -0.52 10.27 -4.27
C GLY A 247 -1.38 9.08 -3.85
N ALA A 248 -2.66 9.30 -3.55
CA ALA A 248 -3.65 8.22 -3.45
C ALA A 248 -4.37 7.99 -4.79
N VAL A 249 -5.17 8.96 -5.25
CA VAL A 249 -6.09 8.80 -6.38
C VAL A 249 -5.78 9.81 -7.50
N PHE A 250 -5.65 9.32 -8.72
CA PHE A 250 -5.53 10.13 -9.93
C PHE A 250 -6.63 9.80 -10.94
N GLY A 251 -7.43 10.81 -11.33
CA GLY A 251 -8.43 10.71 -12.39
C GLY A 251 -8.05 11.50 -13.64
N ARG A 252 -8.16 10.90 -14.83
CA ARG A 252 -8.10 11.61 -16.12
C ARG A 252 -9.38 11.40 -16.90
N ASP A 253 -10.03 12.51 -17.26
CA ASP A 253 -11.28 12.54 -18.04
C ASP A 253 -12.34 11.58 -17.46
N ALA A 254 -12.37 11.50 -16.12
CA ALA A 254 -13.11 10.51 -15.35
C ALA A 254 -14.09 11.19 -14.39
N SER A 255 -15.08 10.44 -13.91
CA SER A 255 -15.99 10.89 -12.85
C SER A 255 -15.58 10.22 -11.53
N VAL A 256 -14.96 11.00 -10.64
CA VAL A 256 -14.48 10.53 -9.34
C VAL A 256 -15.46 10.94 -8.25
N ARG A 257 -15.99 9.98 -7.48
CA ARG A 257 -16.75 10.24 -6.25
C ARG A 257 -16.02 9.66 -5.05
N VAL A 258 -15.85 10.46 -4.01
CA VAL A 258 -15.27 10.08 -2.72
C VAL A 258 -16.25 10.50 -1.63
N ASP A 259 -16.67 9.56 -0.78
CA ASP A 259 -17.68 9.80 0.24
C ASP A 259 -17.30 9.13 1.57
N GLY A 260 -17.35 9.88 2.66
CA GLY A 260 -17.07 9.39 4.02
C GLY A 260 -15.72 8.67 4.17
N SER A 261 -14.68 9.10 3.43
CA SER A 261 -13.43 8.34 3.26
C SER A 261 -12.21 9.14 3.75
N ASP A 262 -11.21 8.43 4.26
CA ASP A 262 -10.04 9.02 4.92
C ASP A 262 -8.78 8.88 4.09
N PHE A 263 -7.97 9.95 4.05
CA PHE A 263 -6.71 10.03 3.33
C PHE A 263 -5.63 10.50 4.29
N ALA A 264 -4.76 9.60 4.73
CA ALA A 264 -3.66 9.90 5.65
C ALA A 264 -2.30 9.71 4.96
N ARG A 265 -1.42 10.70 5.09
CA ARG A 265 0.03 10.59 4.76
C ARG A 265 0.33 10.20 3.30
N ASN A 266 -0.59 10.44 2.35
CA ASN A 266 -0.36 10.11 0.94
C ASN A 266 0.50 11.18 0.26
N ARG A 267 1.39 10.77 -0.67
CA ARG A 267 2.42 11.63 -1.25
C ARG A 267 2.39 11.66 -2.78
N ALA A 268 2.08 12.82 -3.34
CA ALA A 268 2.44 13.14 -4.72
C ALA A 268 3.85 13.76 -4.76
N ILE A 269 4.48 13.75 -5.93
CA ILE A 269 5.64 14.62 -6.16
C ILE A 269 5.13 16.01 -6.51
N GLU A 270 4.44 16.16 -7.64
CA GLU A 270 4.03 17.46 -8.17
C GLU A 270 2.82 18.05 -7.42
N ALA A 271 1.67 17.38 -7.47
CA ALA A 271 0.39 17.94 -7.02
C ALA A 271 -0.69 16.88 -6.70
N GLY A 272 -1.58 17.21 -5.75
CA GLY A 272 -2.66 16.34 -5.30
C GLY A 272 -2.13 15.18 -4.47
N GLY A 273 -1.59 15.49 -3.28
CA GLY A 273 -0.99 14.52 -2.35
C GLY A 273 -1.92 13.36 -2.03
N ALA A 274 -3.21 13.65 -1.82
CA ALA A 274 -4.26 12.64 -1.80
C ALA A 274 -4.87 12.46 -3.21
N VAL A 275 -5.59 13.47 -3.71
CA VAL A 275 -6.47 13.34 -4.89
C VAL A 275 -6.10 14.36 -5.96
N CYS A 276 -5.96 13.90 -7.21
CA CYS A 276 -5.79 14.76 -8.39
C CYS A 276 -6.76 14.35 -9.50
N VAL A 277 -7.51 15.30 -10.08
CA VAL A 277 -8.44 15.05 -11.20
C VAL A 277 -8.24 16.06 -12.33
N LEU A 278 -7.90 15.56 -13.52
CA LEU A 278 -7.70 16.36 -14.73
C LEU A 278 -8.79 16.03 -15.76
N GLY A 279 -9.65 17.00 -16.08
CA GLY A 279 -10.86 16.76 -16.87
C GLY A 279 -11.93 15.95 -16.13
N GLY A 280 -13.16 15.95 -16.65
CA GLY A 280 -14.28 15.21 -16.04
C GLY A 280 -14.88 15.90 -14.81
N THR A 281 -15.17 15.14 -13.76
CA THR A 281 -15.81 15.64 -12.53
C THR A 281 -15.24 14.98 -11.27
N ALA A 282 -15.25 15.72 -10.16
CA ALA A 282 -14.80 15.24 -8.87
C ALA A 282 -15.75 15.69 -7.76
N GLU A 283 -16.33 14.76 -7.01
CA GLU A 283 -17.09 15.06 -5.79
C GLU A 283 -16.47 14.39 -4.59
N VAL A 284 -16.22 15.17 -3.53
CA VAL A 284 -15.63 14.76 -2.27
C VAL A 284 -16.57 15.21 -1.16
N SER A 285 -17.17 14.28 -0.42
CA SER A 285 -18.14 14.58 0.63
C SER A 285 -17.81 13.88 1.95
N GLY A 286 -17.83 14.61 3.07
CA GLY A 286 -17.62 14.06 4.41
C GLY A 286 -16.27 13.35 4.61
N CYS A 287 -15.22 13.75 3.90
CA CYS A 287 -13.92 13.06 3.88
C CYS A 287 -12.89 13.72 4.80
N THR A 288 -11.92 12.95 5.27
CA THR A 288 -10.79 13.45 6.08
C THR A 288 -9.51 13.42 5.24
N PHE A 289 -8.73 14.52 5.28
CA PHE A 289 -7.44 14.62 4.61
C PHE A 289 -6.36 15.07 5.60
N GLU A 290 -5.47 14.16 5.99
CA GLU A 290 -4.44 14.36 7.00
C GLU A 290 -3.03 14.17 6.41
N ALA A 291 -2.12 15.11 6.65
CA ALA A 291 -0.70 15.02 6.32
C ALA A 291 -0.38 14.62 4.84
N ASN A 292 -1.27 14.93 3.90
CA ASN A 292 -1.09 14.56 2.48
C ASN A 292 -0.21 15.57 1.75
N THR A 293 0.93 15.11 1.19
CA THR A 293 2.02 16.00 0.75
C THR A 293 2.21 16.02 -0.77
N SER A 294 2.66 17.19 -1.26
CA SER A 294 3.21 17.39 -2.61
C SER A 294 4.12 18.62 -2.61
N GLU A 295 5.01 18.76 -3.59
CA GLU A 295 5.92 19.91 -3.74
C GLU A 295 5.15 21.23 -3.95
N THR A 296 3.95 21.17 -4.54
CA THR A 296 3.04 22.33 -4.63
C THR A 296 2.23 22.61 -3.36
N GLY A 297 2.40 21.82 -2.28
CA GLY A 297 1.69 21.99 -1.01
C GLY A 297 0.19 21.67 -1.08
N ARG A 298 -0.24 20.83 -2.02
CA ARG A 298 -1.66 20.59 -2.34
C ARG A 298 -2.10 19.15 -2.11
N GLY A 299 -2.91 18.94 -1.07
CA GLY A 299 -3.55 17.65 -0.79
C GLY A 299 -4.59 17.25 -1.85
N LEU A 300 -5.38 18.21 -2.35
CA LEU A 300 -6.34 18.01 -3.45
C LEU A 300 -5.96 18.91 -4.63
N PHE A 301 -6.16 18.41 -5.85
CA PHE A 301 -5.96 19.19 -7.07
C PHE A 301 -7.00 18.84 -8.15
N ALA A 302 -7.54 19.86 -8.81
CA ALA A 302 -8.36 19.71 -10.00
C ALA A 302 -7.95 20.70 -11.10
N ARG A 303 -8.09 20.30 -12.36
CA ARG A 303 -7.92 21.22 -13.50
C ARG A 303 -8.82 20.82 -14.66
N GLY A 304 -9.66 21.77 -15.12
CA GLY A 304 -10.64 21.50 -16.17
C GLY A 304 -11.71 20.47 -15.77
N ALA A 305 -11.83 20.19 -14.48
CA ALA A 305 -12.79 19.28 -13.89
C ALA A 305 -13.65 20.05 -12.88
N GLY A 306 -14.95 19.77 -12.83
CA GLY A 306 -15.81 20.33 -11.79
C GLY A 306 -15.52 19.65 -10.45
N LEU A 307 -14.66 20.26 -9.61
CA LEU A 307 -14.41 19.79 -8.25
C LEU A 307 -15.44 20.39 -7.28
N ARG A 308 -16.09 19.50 -6.52
CA ARG A 308 -17.00 19.86 -5.44
C ARG A 308 -16.56 19.17 -4.14
N VAL A 309 -16.23 19.96 -3.12
CA VAL A 309 -15.82 19.48 -1.79
C VAL A 309 -16.86 19.94 -0.77
N ILE A 310 -17.46 19.02 -0.02
CA ILE A 310 -18.55 19.31 0.92
C ILE A 310 -18.27 18.65 2.27
N GLY A 311 -18.48 19.38 3.38
CA GLY A 311 -18.47 18.82 4.74
C GLY A 311 -17.19 18.07 5.14
N SER A 312 -16.05 18.36 4.52
CA SER A 312 -14.80 17.59 4.66
C SER A 312 -13.78 18.31 5.55
N ARG A 313 -12.97 17.58 6.33
CA ARG A 313 -11.87 18.13 7.17
C ARG A 313 -10.53 17.98 6.43
N LEU A 314 -9.84 19.10 6.25
CA LEU A 314 -8.48 19.15 5.69
C LEU A 314 -7.52 19.56 6.80
N CYS A 315 -6.85 18.55 7.35
CA CYS A 315 -6.00 18.58 8.53
C CYS A 315 -4.52 18.82 8.14
N GLY A 316 -3.88 19.81 8.76
CA GLY A 316 -2.53 20.27 8.39
C GLY A 316 -2.52 20.99 7.04
N SER A 317 -3.62 21.68 6.70
CA SER A 317 -3.87 22.21 5.36
C SER A 317 -4.67 23.51 5.37
N ALA A 318 -4.10 24.57 4.79
CA ALA A 318 -4.81 25.82 4.48
C ALA A 318 -5.73 25.65 3.24
N GLU A 319 -6.59 26.63 2.96
CA GLU A 319 -7.48 26.63 1.77
C GLU A 319 -6.72 26.42 0.44
N THR A 320 -5.46 26.86 0.37
CA THR A 320 -4.56 26.69 -0.78
C THR A 320 -4.25 25.23 -1.12
N ALA A 321 -4.51 24.30 -0.18
CA ALA A 321 -4.33 22.86 -0.35
C ALA A 321 -5.34 22.22 -1.32
N VAL A 322 -6.43 22.91 -1.67
CA VAL A 322 -7.31 22.57 -2.79
C VAL A 322 -6.92 23.42 -4.00
N GLY A 323 -6.19 22.83 -4.94
CA GLY A 323 -5.79 23.51 -6.17
C GLY A 323 -6.85 23.45 -7.27
N GLY A 324 -7.12 24.59 -7.91
CA GLY A 324 -7.94 24.68 -9.13
C GLY A 324 -9.26 25.41 -8.93
N GLU A 325 -10.15 25.26 -9.92
CA GLU A 325 -11.55 25.69 -9.80
C GLU A 325 -12.32 24.65 -8.98
N TRP A 326 -12.77 25.04 -7.79
CA TRP A 326 -13.54 24.18 -6.89
C TRP A 326 -14.73 24.91 -6.27
N SER A 327 -15.65 24.16 -5.69
CA SER A 327 -16.90 24.66 -5.10
C SER A 327 -17.36 23.82 -3.92
N GLY A 328 -18.26 24.35 -3.09
CA GLY A 328 -18.92 23.62 -2.01
C GLY A 328 -18.80 24.30 -0.65
N GLU A 329 -19.40 23.68 0.36
CA GLU A 329 -19.74 24.32 1.65
C GLU A 329 -19.49 23.37 2.83
N GLY A 330 -19.35 23.94 4.04
CA GLY A 330 -19.21 23.17 5.29
C GLY A 330 -17.85 22.49 5.49
N ASN A 331 -16.85 22.76 4.65
CA ASN A 331 -15.51 22.23 4.82
C ASN A 331 -14.77 22.94 5.97
N THR A 332 -13.87 22.22 6.63
CA THR A 332 -12.97 22.76 7.65
C THR A 332 -11.53 22.67 7.15
N PHE A 333 -10.88 23.82 7.02
CA PHE A 333 -9.46 23.93 6.67
C PHE A 333 -8.69 24.22 7.94
N ASP A 334 -8.07 23.18 8.48
CA ASP A 334 -7.49 23.18 9.81
C ASP A 334 -5.96 23.09 9.69
N ALA A 335 -5.35 24.26 9.49
CA ALA A 335 -3.90 24.41 9.49
C ALA A 335 -3.27 24.11 10.86
N ALA A 336 -4.06 24.20 11.94
CA ALA A 336 -3.66 23.92 13.32
C ALA A 336 -3.95 22.47 13.74
N CYS A 337 -4.38 21.59 12.82
CA CYS A 337 -4.57 20.17 13.08
C CYS A 337 -3.25 19.39 13.33
N PHE A 338 -2.10 20.09 13.28
CA PHE A 338 -0.90 19.74 14.04
C PHE A 338 -1.09 20.12 15.53
N GLY A 339 -2.21 19.70 16.12
CA GLY A 339 -2.78 20.37 17.29
C GLY A 339 -4.10 19.75 17.76
N ASP A 340 -4.17 18.41 17.79
CA ASP A 340 -5.24 17.51 18.26
C ASP A 340 -4.59 16.09 18.29
N CYS A 341 -3.44 15.99 18.95
CA CYS A 341 -2.42 14.97 18.67
C CYS A 341 -2.73 13.59 19.24
N ASP A 342 -3.45 13.54 20.37
CA ASP A 342 -3.96 12.31 20.98
C ASP A 342 -5.34 11.92 20.45
N GLN A 343 -5.91 12.77 19.57
CA GLN A 343 -7.20 12.60 18.90
C GLN A 343 -8.40 12.49 19.86
N ASP A 344 -8.31 13.11 21.05
CA ASP A 344 -9.41 13.29 22.01
C ASP A 344 -10.55 14.17 21.44
N GLY A 345 -10.25 15.03 20.45
CA GLY A 345 -11.19 15.98 19.85
C GLY A 345 -11.16 17.37 20.50
N THR A 346 -10.29 17.57 21.49
CA THR A 346 -9.87 18.88 22.00
C THR A 346 -8.56 19.27 21.32
N PRO A 347 -8.48 20.43 20.64
CA PRO A 347 -7.22 20.87 20.07
C PRO A 347 -6.13 21.05 21.14
N ASP A 348 -4.89 20.65 20.84
CA ASP A 348 -3.75 20.69 21.77
C ASP A 348 -3.57 22.07 22.39
N ALA A 349 -3.64 23.13 21.58
CA ALA A 349 -3.55 24.51 22.05
C ALA A 349 -4.65 24.88 23.07
N GLU A 350 -5.84 24.28 22.99
CA GLU A 350 -6.93 24.44 23.97
C GLU A 350 -6.71 23.53 25.20
N ALA A 351 -6.17 22.32 25.03
CA ALA A 351 -5.80 21.42 26.13
C ALA A 351 -4.65 22.00 26.99
N ILE A 352 -3.64 22.58 26.34
CA ILE A 352 -2.51 23.31 26.94
C ILE A 352 -3.03 24.58 27.63
N ALA A 353 -3.85 25.40 26.95
CA ALA A 353 -4.42 26.61 27.54
C ALA A 353 -5.35 26.34 28.74
N ARG A 354 -5.95 25.15 28.82
CA ARG A 354 -6.72 24.67 29.98
C ARG A 354 -5.87 23.96 31.05
N GLY A 355 -4.59 23.69 30.79
CA GLY A 355 -3.69 22.96 31.68
C GLY A 355 -4.10 21.49 31.90
N TRP A 356 -4.67 20.85 30.87
CA TRP A 356 -5.06 19.44 30.89
C TRP A 356 -3.87 18.52 30.55
N VAL A 357 -2.99 19.00 29.68
CA VAL A 357 -1.72 18.39 29.27
C VAL A 357 -0.58 19.37 29.53
N THR A 358 0.66 18.91 29.48
CA THR A 358 1.86 19.75 29.62
C THR A 358 2.51 19.98 28.27
N ASP A 359 2.92 21.22 28.03
CA ASP A 359 3.80 21.70 26.96
C ASP A 359 4.94 22.41 27.69
N ARG A 360 6.17 21.88 27.60
CA ARG A 360 7.33 22.38 28.36
C ARG A 360 8.32 23.21 27.54
N ASP A 361 8.44 22.97 26.24
CA ASP A 361 9.34 23.74 25.37
C ASP A 361 8.65 24.98 24.77
N GLY A 362 7.32 25.04 24.82
CA GLY A 362 6.49 26.11 24.29
C GLY A 362 6.18 25.96 22.80
N ASN A 363 6.32 24.76 22.23
CA ASN A 363 6.12 24.52 20.80
C ASN A 363 4.63 24.53 20.38
N GLY A 364 3.70 24.35 21.33
CA GLY A 364 2.25 24.35 21.10
C GLY A 364 1.61 22.96 20.91
N VAL A 365 2.42 21.90 20.99
CA VAL A 365 2.06 20.49 21.05
C VAL A 365 2.32 19.98 22.49
N PRO A 366 1.63 18.93 22.98
CA PRO A 366 1.86 18.40 24.32
C PRO A 366 3.08 17.46 24.39
N ASP A 367 3.79 17.45 25.53
CA ASP A 367 4.94 16.58 25.83
C ASP A 367 4.68 15.09 25.52
N SER A 368 3.41 14.66 25.58
CA SER A 368 2.96 13.27 25.37
C SER A 368 2.84 12.89 23.89
N CYS A 369 2.97 13.85 22.98
CA CYS A 369 2.86 13.71 21.54
C CYS A 369 4.13 14.14 20.80
N ASP A 370 5.00 14.91 21.44
CA ASP A 370 6.36 15.15 20.96
C ASP A 370 7.14 13.83 20.80
N PRO A 371 8.17 13.81 19.94
CA PRO A 371 9.17 12.75 19.94
C PRO A 371 9.85 12.64 21.30
N ASP A 372 9.83 11.45 21.91
CA ASP A 372 10.72 11.04 23.01
C ASP A 372 11.47 9.79 22.53
N CYS A 373 12.60 10.01 21.88
CA CYS A 373 13.39 8.94 21.29
C CYS A 373 14.02 8.04 22.38
N ASN A 374 14.37 8.59 23.54
CA ASN A 374 15.07 7.85 24.59
C ASN A 374 14.13 7.16 25.60
N MET A 375 12.83 7.46 25.52
CA MET A 375 11.72 6.96 26.34
C MET A 375 11.88 7.27 27.84
N ASN A 376 12.35 8.48 28.18
CA ASN A 376 12.51 8.92 29.58
C ASN A 376 11.32 9.75 30.14
N GLY A 377 10.37 10.18 29.30
CA GLY A 377 9.25 11.04 29.68
C GLY A 377 9.53 12.55 29.57
N ILE A 378 10.44 12.92 28.67
CA ILE A 378 10.80 14.30 28.31
C ILE A 378 10.90 14.36 26.78
N ALA A 379 10.26 15.35 26.17
CA ALA A 379 10.33 15.60 24.74
C ALA A 379 11.78 15.88 24.27
N ASP A 380 12.18 15.29 23.15
CA ASP A 380 13.47 15.47 22.50
C ASP A 380 13.76 16.98 22.25
N GLY A 381 12.75 17.73 21.81
CA GLY A 381 12.83 19.20 21.61
C GLY A 381 13.12 19.97 22.91
N TYR A 382 12.53 19.55 24.03
CA TYR A 382 12.82 20.12 25.34
C TYR A 382 14.23 19.75 25.84
N GLU A 383 14.71 18.53 25.55
CA GLU A 383 16.08 18.14 25.87
C GLU A 383 17.11 18.97 25.12
N ILE A 384 16.86 19.27 23.83
CA ILE A 384 17.70 20.19 23.04
C ILE A 384 17.63 21.61 23.61
N ALA A 385 16.43 22.15 23.83
CA ALA A 385 16.23 23.52 24.32
C ALA A 385 16.85 23.78 25.71
N MET A 386 16.91 22.76 26.58
CA MET A 386 17.53 22.83 27.90
C MET A 386 19.02 22.41 27.90
N GLY A 387 19.56 21.93 26.77
CA GLY A 387 20.93 21.45 26.66
C GLY A 387 21.21 20.14 27.41
N PHE A 388 20.19 19.30 27.60
CA PHE A 388 20.34 17.92 28.07
C PHE A 388 20.81 16.99 26.94
N SER A 389 20.37 17.27 25.71
CA SER A 389 20.74 16.55 24.49
C SER A 389 21.36 17.50 23.46
N GLN A 390 22.18 16.95 22.55
CA GLN A 390 22.85 17.71 21.49
C GLN A 390 22.05 17.62 20.18
N ASP A 391 21.96 18.74 19.46
CA ASP A 391 21.47 18.86 18.09
C ASP A 391 22.42 19.83 17.35
N LEU A 392 23.53 19.30 16.87
CA LEU A 392 24.62 20.07 16.26
C LEU A 392 24.38 20.45 14.79
N ASN A 393 23.46 19.77 14.10
CA ASN A 393 23.00 20.15 12.76
C ASN A 393 21.80 21.13 12.81
N SER A 394 21.17 21.29 13.98
CA SER A 394 20.01 22.15 14.25
C SER A 394 18.78 21.76 13.41
N ASN A 395 18.52 20.44 13.29
CA ASN A 395 17.37 19.91 12.56
C ASN A 395 16.13 19.65 13.44
N GLY A 396 16.25 19.74 14.77
CA GLY A 396 15.19 19.47 15.74
C GLY A 396 15.13 18.02 16.27
N THR A 397 16.09 17.17 15.88
CA THR A 397 16.26 15.81 16.38
C THR A 397 17.58 15.71 17.15
N PRO A 398 17.65 14.98 18.29
CA PRO A 398 18.92 14.81 18.97
C PRO A 398 19.90 13.96 18.15
N ASP A 399 21.17 14.38 18.11
CA ASP A 399 22.29 13.73 17.43
C ASP A 399 22.34 12.20 17.71
N PHE A 400 22.16 11.81 18.97
CA PHE A 400 22.20 10.40 19.39
C PHE A 400 20.98 9.58 18.89
N CYS A 401 19.84 10.23 18.65
CA CYS A 401 18.64 9.59 18.11
C CYS A 401 18.82 9.24 16.64
N GLU A 402 19.40 10.16 15.86
CA GLU A 402 19.71 9.93 14.44
C GLU A 402 20.70 8.77 14.25
N ILE A 403 21.74 8.71 15.09
CA ILE A 403 22.73 7.62 15.11
C ILE A 403 22.04 6.29 15.46
N ARG A 404 21.20 6.27 16.51
CA ARG A 404 20.48 5.05 16.93
C ARG A 404 19.41 4.60 15.93
N ALA A 405 18.87 5.51 15.14
CA ALA A 405 17.96 5.23 14.03
C ALA A 405 18.68 4.82 12.73
N GLY A 406 20.01 4.98 12.65
CA GLY A 406 20.81 4.70 11.47
C GLY A 406 20.60 5.70 10.32
N LEU A 407 20.18 6.93 10.65
CA LEU A 407 19.95 8.01 9.67
C LEU A 407 21.26 8.70 9.27
N VAL A 408 22.18 8.85 10.23
CA VAL A 408 23.51 9.45 10.08
C VAL A 408 24.62 8.45 10.46
N ARG A 409 25.87 8.85 10.29
CA ARG A 409 27.05 8.03 10.62
C ARG A 409 27.75 8.50 11.88
N ASP A 410 28.20 7.51 12.64
CA ASP A 410 29.13 7.63 13.76
C ASP A 410 30.19 6.53 13.57
N ASP A 411 31.05 6.68 12.55
CA ASP A 411 32.13 5.73 12.26
C ASP A 411 33.16 5.69 13.42
N ASN A 412 33.19 6.72 14.28
CA ASN A 412 34.16 6.88 15.38
C ASN A 412 33.64 6.42 16.77
N HIS A 413 32.32 6.27 16.93
CA HIS A 413 31.57 5.79 18.10
C HIS A 413 31.56 6.75 19.32
N ASP A 414 31.53 8.07 19.10
CA ASP A 414 31.45 9.08 20.17
C ASP A 414 30.05 9.71 20.39
N TRP A 415 29.03 9.21 19.70
CA TRP A 415 27.62 9.64 19.76
C TRP A 415 27.33 11.03 19.18
N VAL A 416 28.19 11.52 18.30
CA VAL A 416 27.95 12.74 17.50
C VAL A 416 28.16 12.43 16.00
N PRO A 417 27.31 12.92 15.08
CA PRO A 417 27.44 12.59 13.66
C PRO A 417 28.75 13.05 13.03
N ASP A 418 29.40 12.19 12.24
CA ASP A 418 30.67 12.51 11.55
C ASP A 418 30.55 13.77 10.64
N GLU A 419 29.34 14.05 10.16
CA GLU A 419 29.03 15.19 9.29
C GLU A 419 29.08 16.56 9.99
N VAL A 420 28.71 16.65 11.27
CA VAL A 420 28.81 17.90 12.06
C VAL A 420 30.21 18.07 12.66
N GLN A 421 30.87 16.96 12.98
CA GLN A 421 32.25 16.97 13.49
C GLN A 421 33.30 17.30 12.41
N GLY A 422 33.01 17.00 11.14
CA GLY A 422 33.95 17.19 10.04
C GLY A 422 35.16 16.25 10.08
N VAL A 423 35.00 15.03 10.62
CA VAL A 423 36.11 14.09 10.83
C VAL A 423 36.74 13.67 9.50
N ALA A 424 37.96 14.16 9.26
CA ALA A 424 38.75 13.80 8.09
C ALA A 424 39.32 12.36 8.20
N ARG A 425 38.49 11.36 7.87
CA ARG A 425 38.83 9.94 7.59
C ARG A 425 40.14 9.42 8.21
N SER A 426 40.14 9.16 9.52
CA SER A 426 41.21 8.43 10.21
C SER A 426 40.95 6.93 10.21
N GLY A 427 41.28 6.24 9.10
CA GLY A 427 41.01 4.81 8.90
C GLY A 427 42.20 3.86 9.14
N GLY A 428 42.00 2.57 8.84
CA GLY A 428 43.06 1.55 8.85
C GLY A 428 42.53 0.13 8.57
N PRO A 429 43.40 -0.89 8.46
CA PRO A 429 44.86 -0.85 8.56
C PRO A 429 45.59 -1.02 7.21
N ALA A 430 46.80 -0.49 7.11
CA ALA A 430 47.77 -0.81 6.06
C ALA A 430 48.99 -1.53 6.66
N ASN A 431 49.58 -2.49 5.93
CA ASN A 431 50.69 -3.30 6.42
C ASN A 431 52.07 -2.63 6.23
N VAL A 432 53.00 -3.01 7.11
CA VAL A 432 54.34 -2.43 7.27
C VAL A 432 55.35 -2.90 6.20
N ALA A 433 56.13 -1.97 5.62
CA ALA A 433 57.61 -2.02 5.54
C ALA A 433 58.20 -0.72 4.91
N PRO A 434 59.47 -0.31 5.17
CA PRO A 434 59.87 1.10 5.07
C PRO A 434 61.05 1.45 4.13
N ALA A 435 61.23 2.76 3.91
CA ALA A 435 62.40 3.48 3.33
C ALA A 435 62.64 3.33 1.80
N SER A 436 63.30 4.24 1.07
CA SER A 436 64.09 5.45 1.45
C SER A 436 64.10 6.55 0.36
N LEU A 437 64.31 7.81 0.77
CA LEU A 437 64.92 8.98 0.07
C LEU A 437 65.17 8.92 -1.46
N GLY A 438 64.72 9.94 -2.24
CA GLY A 438 65.07 10.03 -3.67
C GLY A 438 64.66 11.24 -4.53
N ALA A 439 65.08 12.47 -4.17
CA ALA A 439 65.27 13.65 -5.07
C ALA A 439 64.10 14.12 -6.01
N ALA A 440 64.33 15.19 -6.81
CA ALA A 440 63.28 15.90 -7.56
C ALA A 440 63.65 16.29 -9.00
N ALA A 441 62.70 16.09 -9.93
CA ALA A 441 62.45 16.84 -11.19
C ALA A 441 63.59 16.95 -12.26
N PRO A 442 63.37 17.53 -13.46
CA PRO A 442 62.11 17.90 -14.16
C PRO A 442 61.99 17.34 -15.61
N ALA A 443 60.89 17.74 -16.27
CA ALA A 443 60.54 17.74 -17.70
C ALA A 443 61.56 17.35 -18.82
N GLY A 444 61.05 16.63 -19.84
CA GLY A 444 61.63 16.42 -21.17
C GLY A 444 60.60 15.75 -22.11
N ALA A 445 60.68 15.95 -23.43
CA ALA A 445 59.63 15.52 -24.39
C ALA A 445 60.19 14.86 -25.67
N ALA A 446 59.27 14.25 -26.44
CA ALA A 446 59.31 13.82 -27.85
C ALA A 446 59.25 12.30 -28.14
N ASP A 447 58.24 11.95 -28.95
CA ASP A 447 58.16 10.98 -30.07
C ASP A 447 58.83 9.58 -29.99
N GLY A 448 58.11 8.51 -30.35
CA GLY A 448 58.77 7.19 -30.49
C GLY A 448 58.04 5.90 -30.89
N ALA A 449 56.75 5.91 -31.25
CA ALA A 449 56.03 4.79 -31.92
C ALA A 449 55.89 3.38 -31.25
N SER A 450 54.62 2.95 -31.22
CA SER A 450 54.11 1.57 -31.45
C SER A 450 53.92 0.57 -30.28
N ALA A 451 52.83 -0.21 -30.42
CA ALA A 451 52.45 -1.43 -29.71
C ALA A 451 52.01 -1.33 -28.22
N GLU A 452 50.88 -0.66 -27.96
CA GLU A 452 50.04 -0.99 -26.79
C GLU A 452 48.85 -1.89 -27.19
N PHE A 453 48.57 -2.88 -26.35
CA PHE A 453 47.36 -3.71 -26.42
C PHE A 453 46.26 -3.03 -25.59
N THR A 454 45.05 -2.89 -26.14
CA THR A 454 43.96 -2.16 -25.49
C THR A 454 43.28 -2.96 -24.38
N PHE A 455 43.30 -2.40 -23.16
CA PHE A 455 42.19 -2.48 -22.20
C PHE A 455 42.09 -1.16 -21.41
N GLY A 456 41.71 -0.09 -22.13
CA GLY A 456 41.42 1.20 -21.52
C GLY A 456 40.06 1.19 -20.82
N THR A 457 40.02 1.72 -19.59
CA THR A 457 38.77 1.97 -18.87
C THR A 457 38.10 3.24 -19.38
N GLU A 458 36.99 3.13 -20.10
CA GLU A 458 36.14 4.28 -20.38
C GLU A 458 35.09 4.43 -19.27
N ALA A 459 35.13 5.57 -18.57
CA ALA A 459 33.98 6.04 -17.81
C ALA A 459 32.88 6.46 -18.80
N TRP A 460 31.61 6.20 -18.46
CA TRP A 460 30.48 6.71 -19.25
C TRP A 460 30.38 8.24 -19.16
N ALA A 461 31.06 8.91 -20.09
CA ALA A 461 30.81 10.31 -20.38
C ALA A 461 29.35 10.47 -20.85
N MET A 462 28.57 11.28 -20.14
CA MET A 462 27.21 11.59 -20.58
C MET A 462 27.27 12.42 -21.88
N PRO A 463 26.47 12.10 -22.91
CA PRO A 463 26.37 12.96 -24.08
C PRO A 463 25.78 14.31 -23.65
N ALA A 464 26.41 15.41 -24.09
CA ALA A 464 25.88 16.75 -23.84
C ALA A 464 24.47 16.86 -24.44
N ALA A 465 23.52 17.36 -23.65
CA ALA A 465 22.14 17.51 -24.10
C ALA A 465 22.07 18.46 -25.32
N PRO A 466 21.26 18.14 -26.35
CA PRO A 466 20.95 19.11 -27.38
C PRO A 466 20.23 20.30 -26.75
N ALA A 467 20.60 21.52 -27.13
CA ALA A 467 19.93 22.72 -26.65
C ALA A 467 18.49 22.75 -27.22
N ILE A 468 17.51 22.39 -26.38
CA ILE A 468 16.09 22.54 -26.71
C ILE A 468 15.73 24.01 -26.49
N GLU A 469 15.29 24.70 -27.54
CA GLU A 469 14.78 26.06 -27.44
C GLU A 469 13.56 26.10 -26.50
N PRO A 470 13.40 27.14 -25.67
CA PRO A 470 12.24 27.25 -24.79
C PRO A 470 10.96 27.27 -25.64
N PRO A 471 9.93 26.45 -25.31
CA PRO A 471 8.69 26.40 -26.08
C PRO A 471 8.05 27.79 -26.11
N ALA A 472 7.72 28.27 -27.31
CA ALA A 472 7.30 29.65 -27.54
C ALA A 472 6.09 30.03 -26.66
N SER A 473 6.12 31.27 -26.16
CA SER A 473 5.02 31.87 -25.40
C SER A 473 3.70 31.76 -26.16
N PHE A 474 2.73 31.04 -25.58
CA PHE A 474 1.45 30.74 -26.23
C PHE A 474 0.61 32.01 -26.41
N ASP A 475 0.47 32.47 -27.66
CA ASP A 475 -0.32 33.63 -28.05
C ASP A 475 -1.82 33.28 -28.11
N PRO A 476 -2.68 33.80 -27.20
CA PRO A 476 -4.10 33.47 -27.17
C PRO A 476 -4.92 34.17 -28.25
N SER A 477 -4.35 35.07 -29.06
CA SER A 477 -5.11 35.91 -30.01
C SER A 477 -5.58 35.17 -31.29
N ARG A 478 -5.12 33.94 -31.54
CA ARG A 478 -5.28 33.26 -32.84
C ARG A 478 -6.51 32.37 -33.03
N TRP A 479 -7.39 32.26 -32.03
CA TRP A 479 -8.65 31.50 -32.15
C TRP A 479 -9.87 32.42 -32.11
N GLY A 480 -10.48 32.65 -33.28
CA GLY A 480 -11.68 33.47 -33.42
C GLY A 480 -12.96 32.76 -32.95
N PRO A 481 -14.03 33.51 -32.62
CA PRO A 481 -15.22 32.96 -31.95
C PRO A 481 -16.19 32.21 -32.89
N GLY A 482 -16.51 30.97 -32.51
CA GLY A 482 -17.59 30.14 -33.06
C GLY A 482 -17.61 28.78 -32.32
N ILE A 483 -18.75 28.13 -32.06
CA ILE A 483 -20.06 28.26 -32.71
C ILE A 483 -21.21 28.15 -31.67
N GLY A 484 -22.15 29.10 -31.73
CA GLY A 484 -23.59 28.85 -31.52
C GLY A 484 -24.09 28.23 -30.21
N ALA A 485 -24.29 29.04 -29.17
CA ALA A 485 -25.24 28.72 -28.11
C ALA A 485 -26.69 28.64 -28.68
N ARG A 486 -27.47 27.64 -28.26
CA ARG A 486 -28.91 27.54 -28.53
C ARG A 486 -29.72 28.06 -27.33
N PRO A 487 -30.63 29.03 -27.49
CA PRO A 487 -31.49 29.48 -26.40
C PRO A 487 -32.64 28.50 -26.14
N MET A 488 -32.99 28.32 -24.86
CA MET A 488 -34.26 27.71 -24.45
C MET A 488 -35.44 28.66 -24.77
N PRO A 489 -36.60 28.16 -25.22
CA PRO A 489 -37.79 28.99 -25.40
C PRO A 489 -38.42 29.33 -24.04
N GLY A 490 -38.60 30.63 -23.75
CA GLY A 490 -39.22 31.10 -22.51
C GLY A 490 -40.74 31.18 -22.58
N GLY A 491 -41.40 30.89 -21.45
CA GLY A 491 -42.83 31.14 -21.24
C GLY A 491 -43.25 30.79 -19.80
N GLY A 492 -43.82 31.68 -18.99
CA GLY A 492 -43.90 33.14 -19.12
C GLY A 492 -45.18 33.74 -18.54
N ARG A 493 -45.03 34.65 -17.57
CA ARG A 493 -45.89 35.81 -17.29
C ARG A 493 -45.25 36.70 -16.23
#